data_AF-B1N2L5-F1
#
_entry.id   AF-B1N2L5-F1
#
_cell.length_a   1.000
_cell.length_b   1.000
_cell.length_c   1.000
_cell.angle_alpha   90.00
_cell.angle_beta   90.00
_cell.angle_gamma   90.00
#
_symmetry.space_group_name_H-M   'P 1'
#
loop_
_entity.id
_entity.type
_entity.pdbx_description
1 polymer ?
#
loop_
_entity_poly.entity_id
_entity_poly.type
_entity_poly.pdbx_seq_one_letter_code
_entity_poly.pdbx_strand_id
1 'polypeptide(L)'
;MQRRIINKEQLQGISDIVNEDEFLEIYTMLPPRLQMLIPEQIFTSSIDGLSLKTLYSKCMYHSLLLIICRRGSYIFGVFVAESFEMKKDFYGNSETFLFTIKPKSRKYSHIQNSNHFIINSTPEALSFGGGTGHPSLSFDCYLNVISQTSPTFNNPPLVPRSLASRCDRVEVYSFC
;
A
#
# COMPACT_ATOMS: atom_id res chain seq x y z
N MET A 1 24.96 12.85 -17.86
CA MET A 1 24.32 13.17 -16.57
C MET A 1 24.00 11.85 -15.87
N GLN A 2 24.80 11.49 -14.87
CA GLN A 2 24.65 10.22 -14.15
C GLN A 2 23.43 10.31 -13.24
N ARG A 3 22.33 9.61 -13.59
CA ARG A 3 21.11 9.59 -12.77
C ARG A 3 21.44 8.93 -11.42
N ARG A 4 21.28 9.66 -10.31
CA ARG A 4 21.49 9.13 -8.96
C ARG A 4 20.23 8.36 -8.53
N ILE A 5 20.40 7.08 -8.24
CA ILE A 5 19.39 6.22 -7.59
C ILE A 5 19.26 6.68 -6.12
N ILE A 6 18.06 6.56 -5.52
CA ILE A 6 17.90 6.83 -4.10
C ILE A 6 18.86 5.99 -3.26
N ASN A 7 19.39 6.54 -2.17
CA ASN A 7 20.32 5.84 -1.29
C ASN A 7 19.79 5.77 0.16
N LYS A 8 20.47 4.99 1.01
CA LYS A 8 20.09 4.80 2.42
C LYS A 8 20.06 6.10 3.23
N GLU A 9 21.01 6.99 2.98
CA GLU A 9 21.14 8.27 3.71
C GLU A 9 19.87 9.13 3.52
N GLN A 10 19.32 9.11 2.31
CA GLN A 10 18.07 9.82 2.00
C GLN A 10 16.83 9.17 2.62
N LEU A 11 16.90 7.91 3.04
CA LEU A 11 15.78 7.16 3.64
C LEU A 11 15.89 7.04 5.16
N GLN A 12 16.99 7.51 5.74
CA GLN A 12 17.25 7.40 7.16
C GLN A 12 16.19 8.13 7.98
N GLY A 13 15.52 7.40 8.89
CA GLY A 13 14.49 7.95 9.77
C GLY A 13 13.19 8.38 9.08
N ILE A 14 12.98 8.02 7.81
CA ILE A 14 11.75 8.35 7.08
C ILE A 14 10.54 7.50 7.52
N SER A 15 10.77 6.29 8.05
CA SER A 15 9.73 5.34 8.47
C SER A 15 9.98 4.85 9.88
N ASP A 16 8.89 4.72 10.65
CA ASP A 16 8.86 4.02 11.94
C ASP A 16 8.51 2.52 11.76
N ILE A 17 8.09 2.10 10.56
CA ILE A 17 7.67 0.72 10.26
C ILE A 17 8.82 -0.13 9.72
N VAL A 18 9.57 0.40 8.75
CA VAL A 18 10.67 -0.27 8.04
C VAL A 18 12.00 0.45 8.25
N ASN A 19 13.10 -0.30 8.29
CA ASN A 19 14.44 0.30 8.24
C ASN A 19 14.83 0.68 6.79
N GLU A 20 16.01 1.28 6.61
CA GLU A 20 16.48 1.78 5.32
C GLU A 20 16.69 0.67 4.28
N ASP A 21 17.12 -0.51 4.71
CA ASP A 21 17.30 -1.68 3.83
C ASP A 21 15.95 -2.22 3.34
N GLU A 22 14.99 -2.35 4.24
CA GLU A 22 13.61 -2.77 3.95
C GLU A 22 12.89 -1.75 3.05
N PHE A 23 13.11 -0.45 3.28
CA PHE A 23 12.55 0.60 2.42
C PHE A 23 13.20 0.57 1.04
N LEU A 24 14.53 0.40 0.94
CA LEU A 24 15.19 0.21 -0.35
C LEU A 24 14.66 -1.01 -1.12
N GLU A 25 14.33 -2.09 -0.41
CA GLU A 25 13.70 -3.25 -1.02
C GLU A 25 12.33 -2.92 -1.63
N ILE A 26 11.48 -2.14 -0.94
CA ILE A 26 10.24 -1.61 -1.51
C ILE A 26 10.53 -0.76 -2.76
N TYR A 27 11.56 0.09 -2.72
CA TYR A 27 11.96 0.90 -3.87
C TYR A 27 12.28 0.07 -5.11
N THR A 28 12.91 -1.09 -4.97
CA THR A 28 13.17 -1.99 -6.11
C THR A 28 11.89 -2.50 -6.78
N MET A 29 10.76 -2.49 -6.07
CA MET A 29 9.45 -2.91 -6.57
C MET A 29 8.71 -1.79 -7.30
N LEU A 30 9.02 -0.52 -7.01
CA LEU A 30 8.35 0.64 -7.61
C LEU A 30 8.66 0.77 -9.10
N PRO A 31 7.79 1.43 -9.89
CA PRO A 31 8.11 1.80 -11.26
C PRO A 31 9.46 2.55 -11.34
N PRO A 32 10.33 2.27 -12.33
CA PRO A 32 11.67 2.86 -12.40
C PRO A 32 11.70 4.39 -12.34
N ARG A 33 10.64 5.05 -12.84
CA ARG A 33 10.49 6.52 -12.78
C ARG A 33 10.40 7.08 -11.36
N LEU A 34 9.95 6.28 -10.39
CA LEU A 34 9.79 6.69 -8.99
C LEU A 34 11.00 6.38 -8.13
N GLN A 35 11.89 5.50 -8.59
CA GLN A 35 13.05 5.05 -7.81
C GLN A 35 14.11 6.14 -7.57
N MET A 36 13.93 7.30 -8.20
CA MET A 36 14.79 8.47 -8.06
C MET A 36 14.12 9.60 -7.24
N LEU A 37 12.85 9.43 -6.85
CA LEU A 37 12.10 10.44 -6.11
C LEU A 37 12.22 10.16 -4.61
N ILE A 38 12.44 11.22 -3.84
CA ILE A 38 12.39 11.17 -2.38
C ILE A 38 10.91 11.12 -1.98
N PRO A 39 10.49 10.15 -1.15
CA PRO A 39 9.09 10.01 -0.79
C PRO A 39 8.74 11.04 0.29
N GLU A 40 7.58 11.67 0.17
CA GLU A 40 7.05 12.55 1.21
C GLU A 40 6.08 11.76 2.09
N GLN A 41 6.32 11.70 3.41
CA GLN A 41 5.36 11.08 4.34
C GLN A 41 4.17 12.03 4.54
N ILE A 42 3.01 11.67 3.98
CA ILE A 42 1.79 12.50 4.04
C ILE A 42 0.82 12.06 5.14
N PHE A 43 0.97 10.84 5.64
CA PHE A 43 0.18 10.29 6.73
C PHE A 43 1.02 9.34 7.56
N THR A 44 0.94 9.46 8.88
CA THR A 44 1.39 8.42 9.81
C THR A 44 0.42 8.28 10.96
N SER A 45 -0.03 7.06 11.20
CA SER A 45 -0.96 6.76 12.29
C SER A 45 -0.40 7.02 13.70
N SER A 46 0.91 7.26 13.87
CA SER A 46 1.48 7.76 15.14
C SER A 46 1.08 9.19 15.45
N ILE A 47 0.77 9.98 14.43
CA ILE A 47 0.40 11.39 14.54
C ILE A 47 -1.07 11.60 14.18
N ASP A 48 -1.51 11.04 13.04
CA ASP A 48 -2.84 11.25 12.46
C ASP A 48 -3.91 10.28 13.00
N GLY A 49 -3.50 9.29 13.80
CA GLY A 49 -4.37 8.25 14.35
C GLY A 49 -4.79 7.18 13.32
N LEU A 50 -5.66 6.27 13.73
CA LEU A 50 -6.15 5.15 12.91
C LEU A 50 -7.58 5.43 12.43
N SER A 51 -7.70 6.29 11.43
CA SER A 51 -8.97 6.75 10.85
C SER A 51 -8.87 6.76 9.33
N LEU A 52 -9.69 5.95 8.67
CA LEU A 52 -9.74 5.90 7.21
C LEU A 52 -10.15 7.25 6.61
N LYS A 53 -11.05 7.98 7.27
CA LYS A 53 -11.45 9.33 6.86
C LYS A 53 -10.25 10.29 6.85
N THR A 54 -9.40 10.22 7.87
CA THR A 54 -8.18 11.03 7.95
C THR A 54 -7.20 10.64 6.84
N LEU A 55 -7.02 9.34 6.61
CA LEU A 55 -6.19 8.82 5.53
C LEU A 55 -6.65 9.36 4.16
N TYR A 56 -7.94 9.26 3.85
CA TYR A 56 -8.51 9.79 2.60
C TYR A 56 -8.26 11.31 2.47
N SER A 57 -8.48 12.07 3.55
CA SER A 57 -8.27 13.52 3.53
C SER A 57 -6.82 13.90 3.23
N LYS A 58 -5.83 13.14 3.74
CA LYS A 58 -4.41 13.37 3.46
C LYS A 58 -4.01 12.96 2.04
N CYS A 59 -4.68 11.95 1.48
CA CYS A 59 -4.36 11.40 0.16
C CYS A 59 -5.08 12.09 -1.01
N MET A 60 -6.07 12.96 -0.75
CA MET A 60 -7.01 13.49 -1.76
C MET A 60 -6.35 14.13 -2.99
N TYR A 61 -5.16 14.73 -2.83
CA TYR A 61 -4.46 15.44 -3.90
C TYR A 61 -3.25 14.69 -4.46
N HIS A 62 -3.12 13.40 -4.14
CA HIS A 62 -2.00 12.55 -4.52
C HIS A 62 -2.48 11.36 -5.36
N SER A 63 -1.66 10.94 -6.32
CA SER A 63 -1.99 9.85 -7.27
C SER A 63 -0.96 8.73 -7.30
N LEU A 64 0.19 8.92 -6.65
CA LEU A 64 1.26 7.94 -6.55
C LEU A 64 1.55 7.73 -5.07
N LEU A 65 0.92 6.71 -4.50
CA LEU A 65 0.90 6.47 -3.06
C LEU A 65 1.55 5.14 -2.74
N LEU A 66 2.41 5.14 -1.73
CA LEU A 66 2.91 3.93 -1.10
C LEU A 66 2.34 3.85 0.31
N ILE A 67 1.49 2.86 0.55
CA ILE A 67 0.93 2.57 1.87
C ILE A 67 1.73 1.42 2.49
N ILE A 68 2.32 1.65 3.64
CA ILE A 68 3.06 0.64 4.42
C ILE A 68 2.28 0.37 5.70
N CYS A 69 2.06 -0.90 6.02
CA CYS A 69 1.29 -1.34 7.17
C CYS A 69 2.09 -2.34 8.01
N ARG A 70 1.96 -2.20 9.33
CA ARG A 70 2.48 -3.15 10.31
C ARG A 70 1.34 -3.79 11.09
N ARG A 71 1.38 -5.13 11.18
CA ARG A 71 0.54 -5.91 12.08
C ARG A 71 1.34 -7.06 12.70
N GLY A 72 1.64 -6.96 13.99
CA GLY A 72 2.54 -7.86 14.69
C GLY A 72 3.95 -7.81 14.07
N SER A 73 4.42 -8.97 13.60
CA SER A 73 5.68 -9.11 12.86
C SER A 73 5.54 -8.96 11.34
N TYR A 74 4.31 -8.80 10.84
CA TYR A 74 4.03 -8.69 9.40
C TYR A 74 4.14 -7.24 8.95
N ILE A 75 4.86 -7.05 7.85
CA ILE A 75 5.00 -5.77 7.17
C ILE A 75 4.62 -5.99 5.71
N PHE A 76 3.62 -5.25 5.25
CA PHE A 76 3.02 -5.39 3.94
C PHE A 76 2.41 -4.06 3.52
N GLY A 77 1.92 -3.99 2.29
CA GLY A 77 1.33 -2.76 1.81
C GLY A 77 0.87 -2.84 0.37
N VAL A 78 0.61 -1.66 -0.17
CA VAL A 78 0.18 -1.45 -1.54
C VAL A 78 0.85 -0.20 -2.10
N PHE A 79 1.31 -0.29 -3.34
CA PHE A 79 1.59 0.88 -4.16
C PHE A 79 0.38 1.14 -5.04
N VAL A 80 -0.13 2.36 -5.03
CA VAL A 80 -1.31 2.82 -5.76
C VAL A 80 -0.88 3.84 -6.79
N ALA A 81 -1.21 3.57 -8.05
CA ALA A 81 -0.84 4.41 -9.20
C ALA A 81 -2.00 5.28 -9.71
N GLU A 82 -2.97 5.58 -8.85
CA GLU A 82 -4.14 6.40 -9.17
C GLU A 82 -4.62 7.11 -7.89
N SER A 83 -5.28 8.26 -8.03
CA SER A 83 -5.90 8.95 -6.88
C SER A 83 -7.10 8.18 -6.38
N PHE A 84 -7.39 8.27 -5.08
CA PHE A 84 -8.57 7.62 -4.54
C PHE A 84 -9.86 8.31 -5.01
N GLU A 85 -10.80 7.52 -5.54
CA GLU A 85 -12.09 8.00 -6.03
C GLU A 85 -13.25 7.35 -5.26
N MET A 86 -14.12 8.19 -4.71
CA MET A 86 -15.36 7.75 -4.05
C MET A 86 -16.44 7.44 -5.09
N LYS A 87 -16.43 6.22 -5.63
CA LYS A 87 -17.42 5.76 -6.61
C LYS A 87 -17.80 4.30 -6.43
N LYS A 88 -18.92 3.91 -7.05
CA LYS A 88 -19.48 2.55 -6.91
C LYS A 88 -18.63 1.47 -7.58
N ASP A 89 -18.06 1.81 -8.74
CA ASP A 89 -17.31 0.86 -9.55
C ASP A 89 -15.85 0.76 -9.11
N PHE A 90 -15.24 -0.39 -9.39
CA PHE A 90 -13.80 -0.55 -9.22
C PHE A 90 -13.04 0.35 -10.21
N TYR A 91 -11.85 0.77 -9.82
CA TYR A 91 -10.95 1.62 -10.61
C TYR A 91 -9.48 1.28 -10.32
N GLY A 92 -8.56 2.09 -10.85
CA GLY A 92 -7.14 1.81 -10.77
C GLY A 92 -6.59 1.27 -12.10
N ASN A 93 -5.27 1.30 -12.21
CA ASN A 93 -4.52 0.76 -13.33
C ASN A 93 -3.54 -0.34 -12.89
N SER A 94 -2.96 -1.03 -13.87
CA SER A 94 -2.09 -2.18 -13.67
C SER A 94 -0.72 -1.88 -13.05
N GLU A 95 -0.33 -0.60 -12.88
CA GLU A 95 0.86 -0.26 -12.10
C GLU A 95 0.63 -0.42 -10.59
N THR A 96 -0.63 -0.50 -10.13
CA THR A 96 -0.96 -0.81 -8.73
C THR A 96 -0.54 -2.24 -8.38
N PHE A 97 0.13 -2.41 -7.25
CA PHE A 97 0.59 -3.73 -6.79
C PHE A 97 0.58 -3.84 -5.26
N LEU A 98 0.39 -5.05 -4.77
CA LEU A 98 0.56 -5.39 -3.35
C LEU A 98 1.99 -5.84 -3.09
N PHE A 99 2.47 -5.70 -1.86
CA PHE A 99 3.75 -6.26 -1.46
C PHE A 99 3.76 -6.75 -0.02
N THR A 100 4.70 -7.65 0.28
CA THR A 100 5.12 -8.01 1.63
C THR A 100 6.61 -7.71 1.78
N ILE A 101 7.04 -7.38 3.00
CA ILE A 101 8.45 -7.30 3.42
C ILE A 101 8.72 -8.37 4.48
N LYS A 102 7.81 -8.51 5.47
CA LYS A 102 7.89 -9.58 6.49
C LYS A 102 6.65 -10.46 6.47
N PRO A 103 6.80 -11.78 6.67
CA PRO A 103 8.05 -12.51 6.97
C PRO A 103 8.94 -12.75 5.75
N LYS A 104 8.44 -12.53 4.53
CA LYS A 104 9.21 -12.67 3.30
C LYS A 104 8.84 -11.55 2.33
N SER A 105 9.85 -10.97 1.72
CA SER A 105 9.67 -9.96 0.69
C SER A 105 9.10 -10.54 -0.61
N ARG A 106 8.05 -9.91 -1.14
CA ARG A 106 7.43 -10.29 -2.42
C ARG A 106 6.56 -9.17 -2.98
N LYS A 107 6.63 -8.98 -4.30
CA LYS A 107 5.72 -8.14 -5.09
C LYS A 107 4.59 -8.98 -5.70
N TYR A 108 3.36 -8.48 -5.68
CA TYR A 108 2.19 -9.05 -6.35
C TYR A 108 1.58 -8.02 -7.29
N SER A 109 2.03 -8.05 -8.55
CA SER A 109 1.52 -7.16 -9.61
C SER A 109 0.13 -7.57 -10.08
N HIS A 110 -0.60 -6.64 -10.68
CA HIS A 110 -1.82 -6.97 -11.43
C HIS A 110 -1.51 -8.02 -12.51
N ILE A 111 -2.34 -9.05 -12.59
CA ILE A 111 -2.16 -10.14 -13.57
C ILE A 111 -2.73 -9.70 -14.91
N GLN A 112 -1.90 -9.78 -15.96
CA GLN A 112 -2.32 -9.48 -17.33
C GLN A 112 -3.53 -10.36 -17.73
N ASN A 113 -4.55 -9.76 -18.34
CA ASN A 113 -5.82 -10.39 -18.71
C ASN A 113 -6.67 -10.91 -17.53
N SER A 114 -6.35 -10.53 -16.29
CA SER A 114 -7.26 -10.73 -15.15
C SER A 114 -8.35 -9.66 -15.10
N ASN A 115 -9.22 -9.73 -14.11
CA ASN A 115 -10.26 -8.73 -13.88
C ASN A 115 -9.65 -7.35 -13.54
N HIS A 116 -10.50 -6.32 -13.65
CA HIS A 116 -10.15 -4.93 -13.34
C HIS A 116 -10.65 -4.50 -11.96
N PHE A 117 -10.83 -5.43 -11.02
CA PHE A 117 -11.27 -5.14 -9.66
C PHE A 117 -10.09 -4.70 -8.77
N ILE A 118 -9.39 -3.65 -9.18
CA ILE A 118 -8.10 -3.23 -8.61
C ILE A 118 -8.28 -2.43 -7.32
N ILE A 119 -9.08 -1.37 -7.35
CA ILE A 119 -9.33 -0.49 -6.19
C ILE A 119 -10.83 -0.31 -6.01
N ASN A 120 -11.30 -0.37 -4.77
CA ASN A 120 -12.64 0.04 -4.38
C ASN A 120 -12.56 0.92 -3.13
N SER A 121 -13.17 2.10 -3.19
CA SER A 121 -13.14 3.07 -2.11
C SER A 121 -14.55 3.49 -1.75
N THR A 122 -14.92 3.23 -0.50
CA THR A 122 -16.13 3.73 0.13
C THR A 122 -15.76 4.53 1.38
N PRO A 123 -16.70 5.28 1.98
CA PRO A 123 -16.44 5.94 3.27
C PRO A 123 -16.06 4.97 4.39
N GLU A 124 -16.51 3.72 4.31
CA GLU A 124 -16.31 2.68 5.33
C GLU A 124 -15.14 1.75 5.04
N ALA A 125 -14.71 1.62 3.79
CA ALA A 125 -13.65 0.70 3.40
C ALA A 125 -12.78 1.20 2.24
N LEU A 126 -11.50 0.88 2.30
CA LEU A 126 -10.54 1.01 1.20
C LEU A 126 -9.99 -0.37 0.88
N SER A 127 -10.29 -0.87 -0.32
CA SER A 127 -9.99 -2.25 -0.71
C SER A 127 -9.20 -2.30 -2.01
N PHE A 128 -8.31 -3.29 -2.09
CA PHE A 128 -7.45 -3.56 -3.22
C PHE A 128 -7.57 -5.03 -3.63
N GLY A 129 -7.83 -5.28 -4.92
CA GLY A 129 -7.92 -6.60 -5.54
C GLY A 129 -9.20 -7.34 -5.16
N GLY A 130 -9.89 -7.95 -6.11
CA GLY A 130 -11.18 -8.61 -5.88
C GLY A 130 -11.52 -9.72 -6.89
N GLY A 131 -12.81 -10.02 -7.02
CA GLY A 131 -13.33 -11.01 -7.98
C GLY A 131 -13.66 -12.39 -7.39
N THR A 132 -13.43 -12.60 -6.10
CA THR A 132 -13.76 -13.83 -5.36
C THR A 132 -14.71 -13.58 -4.18
N GLY A 133 -15.36 -12.41 -4.13
CA GLY A 133 -16.22 -12.00 -3.01
C GLY A 133 -15.46 -11.42 -1.81
N HIS A 134 -14.14 -11.49 -1.81
CA HIS A 134 -13.27 -10.91 -0.78
C HIS A 134 -12.10 -10.14 -1.39
N PRO A 135 -11.63 -9.07 -0.74
CA PRO A 135 -10.53 -8.28 -1.26
C PRO A 135 -9.16 -8.89 -0.92
N SER A 136 -8.15 -8.64 -1.78
CA SER A 136 -6.77 -9.04 -1.49
C SER A 136 -6.21 -8.32 -0.27
N LEU A 137 -6.53 -7.04 -0.13
CA LEU A 137 -6.21 -6.21 1.03
C LEU A 137 -7.36 -5.23 1.24
N SER A 138 -7.81 -5.04 2.46
CA SER A 138 -8.84 -4.06 2.79
C SER A 138 -8.63 -3.47 4.18
N PHE A 139 -8.93 -2.18 4.29
CA PHE A 139 -8.95 -1.42 5.53
C PHE A 139 -10.35 -0.90 5.77
N ASP A 140 -10.89 -1.09 6.97
CA ASP A 140 -12.15 -0.47 7.37
C ASP A 140 -11.95 0.96 7.93
N CYS A 141 -13.02 1.56 8.46
CA CYS A 141 -13.02 2.92 9.00
C CYS A 141 -12.01 3.15 10.14
N TYR A 142 -11.60 2.11 10.85
CA TYR A 142 -10.61 2.15 11.95
C TYR A 142 -9.24 1.60 11.53
N LEU A 143 -9.03 1.40 10.23
CA LEU A 143 -7.86 0.74 9.66
C LEU A 143 -7.64 -0.67 10.24
N ASN A 144 -8.73 -1.40 10.48
CA ASN A 144 -8.66 -2.85 10.63
C ASN A 144 -8.37 -3.49 9.29
N VAL A 145 -7.33 -4.31 9.25
CA VAL A 145 -6.90 -5.02 8.05
C VAL A 145 -7.58 -6.37 7.92
N ILE A 146 -8.02 -6.66 6.69
CA ILE A 146 -8.35 -7.99 6.20
C ILE A 146 -7.54 -8.22 4.92
N SER A 147 -7.01 -9.43 4.74
CA SER A 147 -6.31 -9.81 3.51
C SER A 147 -6.65 -11.24 3.13
N GLN A 148 -7.01 -11.46 1.86
CA GLN A 148 -7.34 -12.76 1.29
C GLN A 148 -6.68 -12.94 -0.07
N THR A 149 -6.94 -14.07 -0.72
CA THR A 149 -6.51 -14.30 -2.10
C THR A 149 -7.52 -13.73 -3.09
N SER A 150 -7.02 -13.19 -4.20
CA SER A 150 -7.87 -12.79 -5.32
C SER A 150 -7.17 -13.03 -6.67
N PRO A 151 -7.95 -13.23 -7.75
CA PRO A 151 -7.42 -13.34 -9.10
C PRO A 151 -6.79 -12.04 -9.63
N THR A 152 -7.11 -10.87 -9.06
CA THR A 152 -6.56 -9.59 -9.51
C THR A 152 -5.04 -9.53 -9.37
N PHE A 153 -4.51 -10.04 -8.25
CA PHE A 153 -3.07 -10.01 -7.94
C PHE A 153 -2.45 -11.40 -7.74
N ASN A 154 -3.25 -12.47 -7.71
CA ASN A 154 -2.83 -13.84 -7.41
C ASN A 154 -1.94 -13.93 -6.14
N ASN A 155 -2.29 -13.16 -5.12
CA ASN A 155 -1.59 -13.12 -3.85
C ASN A 155 -2.16 -14.16 -2.86
N PRO A 156 -1.34 -14.71 -1.95
CA PRO A 156 -1.85 -15.31 -0.73
C PRO A 156 -2.32 -14.20 0.24
N PRO A 157 -3.03 -14.54 1.33
CA PRO A 157 -3.25 -13.61 2.44
C PRO A 157 -1.92 -12.99 2.90
N LEU A 158 -1.84 -11.65 2.93
CA LEU A 158 -0.63 -10.91 3.32
C LEU A 158 -0.40 -10.95 4.83
N VAL A 159 -1.49 -11.12 5.58
CA VAL A 159 -1.50 -11.29 7.03
C VAL A 159 -2.42 -12.47 7.39
N PRO A 160 -2.06 -13.32 8.37
CA PRO A 160 -2.93 -14.42 8.79
C PRO A 160 -4.28 -13.92 9.27
N ARG A 161 -5.34 -14.72 9.02
CA ARG A 161 -6.70 -14.38 9.47
C ARG A 161 -6.82 -14.20 10.98
N SER A 162 -6.02 -14.92 11.77
CA SER A 162 -5.94 -14.75 13.23
C SER A 162 -5.46 -13.36 13.66
N LEU A 163 -4.83 -12.61 12.76
CA LEU A 163 -4.35 -11.26 13.00
C LEU A 163 -5.18 -10.20 12.27
N ALA A 164 -6.29 -10.56 11.62
CA ALA A 164 -7.25 -9.62 11.03
C ALA A 164 -7.89 -8.77 12.13
N SER A 165 -7.74 -7.45 12.08
CA SER A 165 -6.87 -6.77 13.04
C SER A 165 -6.80 -5.28 12.81
N ARG A 166 -7.05 -4.41 13.80
CA ARG A 166 -6.52 -3.04 13.73
C ARG A 166 -5.03 -3.07 13.43
N CYS A 167 -4.56 -2.36 12.42
CA CYS A 167 -3.13 -2.21 12.20
C CYS A 167 -2.46 -1.59 13.43
N ASP A 168 -1.22 -1.99 13.71
CA ASP A 168 -0.44 -1.40 14.79
C ASP A 168 0.12 -0.04 14.34
N ARG A 169 0.49 0.03 13.06
CA ARG A 169 0.92 1.26 12.39
C ARG A 169 0.59 1.20 10.90
N VAL A 170 0.23 2.36 10.36
CA VAL A 170 0.05 2.66 8.94
C VAL A 170 0.80 3.96 8.63
N GLU A 171 1.55 3.95 7.54
CA GLU A 171 2.22 5.10 6.95
C GLU A 171 1.84 5.21 5.47
N VAL A 172 1.70 6.44 4.97
CA VAL A 172 1.47 6.70 3.54
C VAL A 172 2.49 7.71 3.05
N TYR A 173 3.10 7.37 1.92
CA TYR A 173 4.08 8.20 1.23
C TYR A 173 3.58 8.60 -0.15
N SER A 174 3.81 9.85 -0.55
CA SER A 174 3.57 10.34 -1.90
C SER A 174 4.87 10.47 -2.69
N PHE A 175 4.78 10.31 -4.00
CA PHE A 175 5.85 10.60 -4.95
C PHE A 175 5.41 11.75 -5.87
N CYS A 176 6.04 12.92 -5.69
CA CYS A 176 5.79 14.14 -6.46
C CYS A 176 6.93 14.44 -7.43
#